data_AF-A0A6V7V9P0-F1
#
_entry.id   AF-A0A6V7V9P0-F1
#
_cell.length_a   1.000
_cell.length_b   1.000
_cell.length_c   1.000
_cell.angle_alpha   90.00
_cell.angle_beta   90.00
_cell.angle_gamma   90.00
#
_symmetry.space_group_name_H-M   'P 1'
#
loop_
_entity.id
_entity.type
_entity.pdbx_description
1 polymer ?
#
loop_
_entity_poly.entity_id
_entity_poly.type
_entity_poly.pdbx_seq_one_letter_code
_entity_poly.pdbx_strand_id
1 'polypeptide(L)'
;MVPDQAMRYISKLMLNSLWGRFSLRNGQSRSVVIDSPTELIEYDKNNSIEIQSIDNLTEETILLTYKQKEEFIIEHDTSNMVVSLWTTSAARIKLLKAMQKVAKAEGCNILYGD
;
A
#
# COMPACT_ATOMS: atom_id res chain seq x y z
N MET A 1 -10.09 33.09 6.47
CA MET A 1 -9.58 32.62 5.17
C MET A 1 -10.28 31.31 4.87
N VAL A 2 -11.18 31.27 3.88
CA VAL A 2 -11.80 30.00 3.46
C VAL A 2 -10.71 29.19 2.75
N PRO A 3 -10.36 27.99 3.21
CA PRO A 3 -9.33 27.21 2.54
C PRO A 3 -9.79 26.90 1.12
N ASP A 4 -8.94 27.25 0.16
CA ASP A 4 -9.08 26.95 -1.26
C ASP A 4 -9.41 25.46 -1.44
N GLN A 5 -10.22 25.13 -2.45
CA GLN A 5 -10.69 23.77 -2.72
C GLN A 5 -9.50 22.82 -2.94
N ALA A 6 -8.45 23.30 -3.60
CA ALA A 6 -7.20 22.56 -3.78
C ALA A 6 -6.52 22.25 -2.44
N MET A 7 -6.42 23.24 -1.54
CA MET A 7 -5.82 23.04 -0.23
C MET A 7 -6.58 22.02 0.62
N ARG A 8 -7.92 22.07 0.61
CA ARG A 8 -8.74 21.07 1.30
C ARG A 8 -8.49 19.66 0.76
N TYR A 9 -8.39 19.53 -0.57
CA TYR A 9 -8.13 18.26 -1.22
C TYR A 9 -6.76 17.70 -0.83
N ILE A 10 -5.71 18.52 -0.90
CA ILE A 10 -4.35 18.13 -0.52
C ILE A 10 -4.30 17.72 0.95
N SER A 11 -4.89 18.50 1.86
CA SER A 11 -4.92 18.16 3.28
C SER A 11 -5.64 16.83 3.54
N LYS A 12 -6.77 16.57 2.86
CA LYS A 12 -7.49 15.29 2.96
C LYS A 12 -6.64 14.13 2.43
N LEU A 13 -5.98 14.33 1.29
CA LEU A 13 -5.10 13.33 0.70
C LEU A 13 -3.93 13.01 1.63
N MET A 14 -3.29 14.02 2.22
CA MET A 14 -2.18 13.82 3.17
C MET A 14 -2.60 12.98 4.38
N LEU A 15 -3.77 13.24 4.96
CA LEU A 15 -4.29 12.46 6.08
C LEU A 15 -4.57 10.99 5.69
N ASN A 16 -5.17 10.77 4.53
CA ASN A 16 -5.43 9.41 4.04
C ASN A 16 -4.13 8.67 3.70
N SER A 17 -3.17 9.35 3.07
CA SER A 17 -1.85 8.80 2.76
C SER A 17 -1.03 8.50 4.01
N LEU A 18 -1.18 9.30 5.08
CA LEU A 18 -0.53 9.04 6.37
C LEU A 18 -1.01 7.71 6.96
N TRP A 19 -2.32 7.45 6.96
CA TRP A 19 -2.85 6.15 7.36
C TRP A 19 -2.26 5.01 6.50
N GLY A 20 -2.24 5.19 5.18
CA GLY A 20 -1.64 4.21 4.25
C GLY A 20 -0.15 3.97 4.51
N ARG A 21 0.58 4.99 4.98
CA ARG A 21 2.00 4.88 5.34
C ARG A 21 2.23 3.91 6.50
N PHE A 22 1.35 3.93 7.50
CA PHE A 22 1.43 3.00 8.63
C PHE A 22 1.19 1.54 8.21
N SER A 23 0.47 1.31 7.12
CA SER A 23 0.12 -0.01 6.56
C SER A 23 1.05 -0.49 5.44
N LEU A 24 2.19 0.17 5.22
CA LEU A 24 3.07 -0.19 4.11
C LEU A 24 3.49 -1.66 4.19
N ARG A 25 3.35 -2.36 3.05
CA ARG A 25 3.80 -3.74 2.90
C ARG A 25 5.28 -3.75 2.55
N ASN A 26 6.09 -4.34 3.42
CA ASN A 26 7.56 -4.31 3.29
C ASN A 26 8.08 -5.29 2.21
N GLY A 27 7.39 -6.42 1.98
CA GLY A 27 7.80 -7.46 1.02
C GLY A 27 7.09 -7.42 -0.33
N GLN A 28 6.85 -6.24 -0.90
CA GLN A 28 6.28 -6.16 -2.26
C GLN A 28 7.31 -6.54 -3.32
N SER A 29 6.85 -7.25 -4.36
CA SER A 29 7.66 -7.50 -5.55
C SER A 29 8.02 -6.17 -6.21
N ARG A 30 9.24 -6.08 -6.71
CA ARG A 30 9.79 -4.93 -7.42
C ARG A 30 10.12 -5.36 -8.83
N SER A 31 9.89 -4.45 -9.77
CA SER A 31 10.29 -4.65 -11.16
C SER A 31 11.33 -3.63 -11.53
N VAL A 32 12.41 -4.09 -12.14
CA VAL A 32 13.49 -3.25 -12.66
C VAL A 32 13.71 -3.57 -14.13
N VAL A 33 14.00 -2.54 -14.90
CA VAL A 33 14.36 -2.65 -16.31
C VAL A 33 15.88 -2.70 -16.37
N ILE A 34 16.43 -3.73 -17.00
CA ILE A 34 17.87 -3.98 -17.09
C ILE A 34 18.25 -4.02 -18.57
N ASP A 35 19.30 -3.29 -18.93
CA ASP A 35 19.87 -3.23 -20.29
C ASP A 35 21.28 -3.85 -20.37
N SER A 36 21.82 -4.32 -19.23
CA SER A 36 23.18 -4.87 -19.12
C SER A 36 23.17 -6.28 -18.54
N PRO A 37 23.84 -7.25 -19.17
CA PRO A 37 24.01 -8.60 -18.62
C PRO A 37 24.70 -8.61 -17.25
N THR A 38 25.57 -7.63 -16.97
CA THR A 38 26.29 -7.53 -15.70
C THR A 38 25.33 -7.24 -14.55
N GLU A 39 24.38 -6.33 -14.75
CA GLU A 39 23.38 -6.01 -13.73
C GLU A 39 22.50 -7.22 -13.41
N LEU A 40 22.08 -7.98 -14.44
CA LEU A 40 21.32 -9.21 -14.23
C LEU A 40 22.08 -10.21 -13.34
N ILE A 41 23.39 -10.37 -13.56
CA ILE A 41 24.23 -11.25 -12.75
C ILE A 41 24.31 -10.76 -11.29
N GLU A 42 24.31 -9.45 -11.05
CA GLU A 42 24.29 -8.89 -9.70
C GLU A 42 22.99 -9.23 -8.97
N TYR A 43 21.85 -9.16 -9.64
CA TYR A 43 20.57 -9.59 -9.07
C TYR A 43 20.51 -11.10 -8.83
N ASP A 44 21.00 -11.92 -9.77
CA ASP A 44 21.03 -13.38 -9.64
C ASP A 44 21.92 -13.84 -8.46
N LYS A 45 23.06 -13.18 -8.25
CA LYS A 45 23.97 -13.47 -7.14
C LYS A 45 23.51 -12.93 -5.79
N ASN A 46 22.47 -12.11 -5.75
CA ASN A 46 22.01 -11.50 -4.51
C ASN A 46 21.12 -12.47 -3.72
N ASN A 47 21.70 -13.09 -2.70
CA ASN A 47 21.00 -14.06 -1.85
C ASN A 47 19.82 -13.47 -1.05
N SER A 48 19.71 -12.14 -0.92
CA SER A 48 18.61 -11.50 -0.18
C SER A 48 17.30 -11.39 -0.98
N ILE A 49 17.35 -11.67 -2.29
CA ILE A 49 16.20 -11.58 -3.18
C ILE A 49 15.91 -12.92 -3.86
N GLU A 50 14.69 -13.04 -4.34
CA GLU A 50 14.16 -14.16 -5.11
C GLU A 50 13.64 -13.62 -6.44
N ILE A 51 14.21 -14.07 -7.54
CA ILE A 51 13.76 -13.71 -8.89
C ILE A 51 12.43 -14.43 -9.15
N GLN A 52 11.41 -13.66 -9.55
CA GLN A 52 10.08 -14.18 -9.85
C GLN A 52 9.84 -14.35 -11.34
N SER A 53 10.26 -13.38 -12.16
CA SER A 53 10.19 -13.45 -13.61
C SER A 53 11.29 -12.65 -14.28
N ILE A 54 11.63 -13.07 -15.49
CA ILE A 54 12.50 -12.35 -16.42
C ILE A 54 11.74 -12.31 -17.74
N ASP A 55 11.34 -11.12 -18.16
CA ASP A 55 10.57 -10.90 -19.38
C ASP A 55 11.39 -10.04 -20.34
N ASN A 56 11.57 -10.48 -21.59
CA ASN A 56 12.28 -9.67 -22.58
C ASN A 56 11.36 -8.54 -23.06
N LEU A 57 11.78 -7.30 -22.86
CA LEU A 57 11.08 -6.11 -23.39
C LEU A 57 11.52 -5.84 -24.83
N THR A 58 12.82 -5.99 -25.10
CA THR A 58 13.45 -5.86 -26.42
C THR A 58 14.53 -6.94 -26.57
N GLU A 59 15.30 -6.92 -27.65
CA GLU A 59 16.44 -7.84 -27.85
C GLU A 59 17.58 -7.59 -26.84
N GLU A 60 17.70 -6.37 -26.31
CA GLU A 60 18.80 -5.96 -25.42
C GLU A 60 18.31 -5.59 -24.00
N THR A 61 17.00 -5.52 -23.77
CA THR A 61 16.42 -5.04 -22.51
C THR A 61 15.45 -6.06 -21.93
N ILE A 62 15.58 -6.31 -20.63
CA ILE A 62 14.73 -7.22 -19.87
C ILE A 62 14.03 -6.50 -18.72
N LEU A 63 12.85 -7.00 -18.37
CA LEU A 63 12.12 -6.67 -17.16
C LEU A 63 12.35 -7.81 -16.16
N LEU A 64 13.08 -7.52 -15.09
CA LEU A 64 13.28 -8.43 -13.99
C LEU A 64 12.28 -8.09 -12.89
N THR A 65 11.43 -9.05 -12.51
CA THR A 65 10.63 -8.95 -11.29
C THR A 65 11.24 -9.82 -10.21
N TYR A 66 11.51 -9.23 -9.06
CA TYR A 66 12.08 -9.90 -7.91
C TYR A 66 11.33 -9.54 -6.62
N LYS A 67 11.45 -10.38 -5.61
CA LYS A 67 10.91 -10.14 -4.27
C LYS A 67 12.03 -10.31 -3.25
N GLN A 68 12.01 -9.51 -2.19
CA GLN A 68 12.91 -9.73 -1.06
C GLN A 68 12.46 -10.99 -0.30
N LYS A 69 13.42 -11.86 0.03
CA LYS A 69 13.15 -13.04 0.85
C LYS A 69 12.71 -12.59 2.25
N GLU A 70 11.76 -13.30 2.84
CA GLU A 70 11.11 -12.90 4.11
C GLU A 70 12.13 -12.66 5.25
N GLU A 71 13.20 -13.46 5.29
CA GLU A 71 14.29 -13.37 6.27
C GLU A 71 15.07 -12.04 6.20
N PHE A 72 15.04 -11.38 5.04
CA PHE A 72 15.77 -10.14 4.76
C PHE A 72 14.85 -8.93 4.69
N ILE A 73 13.54 -9.09 4.94
CA ILE A 73 12.60 -7.97 4.96
C ILE A 73 12.86 -7.10 6.18
N ILE A 74 13.18 -5.84 5.92
CA ILE A 74 13.29 -4.81 6.94
C ILE A 74 12.00 -4.01 6.92
N GLU A 75 11.38 -3.82 8.08
CA GLU A 75 10.21 -2.95 8.18
C GLU A 75 10.59 -1.51 7.85
N HIS A 76 9.75 -0.82 7.09
CA HIS A 76 9.98 0.59 6.84
C HIS A 76 9.91 1.37 8.16
N ASP A 77 10.89 2.24 8.43
CA ASP A 77 10.96 3.10 9.63
C ASP A 77 9.71 3.94 9.95
N THR A 78 8.83 4.13 8.96
CA THR A 78 7.60 4.92 9.08
C THR A 78 6.35 4.05 9.12
N SER A 79 6.50 2.73 8.96
CA SER A 79 5.40 1.78 9.07
C SER A 79 5.07 1.51 10.53
N ASN A 80 3.79 1.33 10.83
CA ASN A 80 3.33 0.95 12.16
C ASN A 80 2.00 0.21 12.03
N MET A 81 2.09 -1.12 11.95
CA MET A 81 0.93 -1.95 11.73
C MET A 81 -0.11 -1.82 12.86
N VAL A 82 0.33 -1.59 14.11
CA VAL A 82 -0.56 -1.45 15.27
C VAL A 82 -1.46 -0.22 15.12
N VAL A 83 -0.90 0.92 14.72
CA VAL A 83 -1.67 2.15 14.48
C VAL A 83 -2.67 1.95 13.34
N SER A 84 -2.27 1.27 12.26
CA SER A 84 -3.16 0.94 11.15
C SER A 84 -4.33 0.04 11.57
N LEU A 85 -4.04 -1.04 12.30
CA LEU A 85 -5.06 -1.98 12.78
C LEU A 85 -6.06 -1.27 13.70
N TRP A 86 -5.54 -0.44 14.62
CA TRP A 86 -6.38 0.30 15.56
C TRP A 86 -7.27 1.31 14.86
N THR A 87 -6.71 2.14 13.96
CA THR A 87 -7.45 3.16 13.22
C THR A 87 -8.54 2.55 12.34
N THR A 88 -8.24 1.46 11.62
CA THR A 88 -9.21 0.74 10.78
C THR A 88 -10.33 0.12 11.62
N SER A 89 -9.98 -0.51 12.74
CA SER A 89 -10.96 -1.12 13.65
C SER A 89 -11.88 -0.06 14.27
N ALA A 90 -11.30 1.06 14.73
CA ALA A 90 -12.06 2.17 15.28
C ALA A 90 -13.00 2.81 14.25
N ALA A 91 -12.54 2.97 12.99
CA ALA A 91 -13.36 3.48 11.90
C ALA A 91 -14.57 2.56 11.62
N ARG A 92 -14.34 1.24 11.52
CA ARG A 92 -15.41 0.24 11.34
C ARG A 92 -16.43 0.26 12.46
N ILE A 93 -15.99 0.33 13.72
CA ILE A 93 -16.90 0.42 14.87
C ILE A 93 -17.73 1.70 14.82
N LYS A 94 -17.12 2.84 14.44
CA LYS A 94 -17.85 4.11 14.30
C LYS A 94 -18.88 4.04 13.17
N LEU A 95 -18.52 3.49 12.02
CA LEU A 95 -19.43 3.30 10.89
C LEU A 95 -20.60 2.40 11.29
N LEU A 96 -20.32 1.25 11.92
CA LEU A 96 -21.36 0.33 12.40
C LEU A 96 -22.32 1.02 13.38
N LYS A 97 -21.80 1.81 14.33
CA LYS A 97 -22.64 2.57 15.27
C LYS A 97 -23.54 3.59 14.55
N ALA A 98 -23.04 4.25 13.50
CA ALA A 98 -23.83 5.18 12.71
C ALA A 98 -24.93 4.45 11.92
N MET A 99 -24.57 3.34 11.26
CA MET A 99 -25.50 2.48 10.54
C MET A 99 -26.61 1.97 11.46
N GLN A 100 -26.27 1.46 12.65
CA GLN A 100 -27.25 1.00 13.63
C GLN A 100 -28.25 2.08 14.06
N LYS A 101 -27.84 3.36 14.07
CA LYS A 101 -28.78 4.47 14.34
C LYS A 101 -29.78 4.64 13.19
N VAL A 102 -29.31 4.55 11.95
CA VAL A 102 -30.18 4.64 10.75
C VAL A 102 -31.14 3.45 10.71
N ALA A 103 -30.66 2.23 10.95
CA ALA A 103 -31.49 1.03 10.96
C ALA A 103 -32.59 1.03 12.04
N LYS A 104 -32.39 1.78 13.13
CA LYS A 104 -33.37 1.89 14.23
C LYS A 104 -34.34 3.06 14.07
N ALA A 105 -34.10 3.95 13.10
CA ALA A 105 -34.97 5.09 12.86
C ALA A 105 -36.18 4.66 12.03
N GLU A 106 -37.38 5.10 12.44
CA GLU A 106 -38.61 4.77 11.70
C GLU A 106 -38.57 5.35 10.27
N GLY A 107 -39.02 4.55 9.31
CA GLY A 107 -39.05 4.93 7.89
C GLY A 107 -37.68 5.00 7.21
N CYS A 108 -36.58 4.63 7.89
CA CYS A 108 -35.23 4.64 7.33
C CYS A 108 -34.75 3.22 7.02
N ASN A 109 -34.11 3.04 5.85
CA ASN A 109 -33.47 1.79 5.44
C ASN A 109 -32.01 2.05 5.05
N ILE A 110 -31.11 1.17 5.46
CA ILE A 110 -29.71 1.22 5.00
C ILE A 110 -29.65 0.58 3.61
N LEU A 111 -29.18 1.36 2.63
CA LEU A 111 -29.03 0.89 1.24
C LEU A 111 -27.60 0.41 0.94
N TYR A 112 -26.60 1.06 1.51
CA TYR A 112 -25.18 0.79 1.25
C TYR A 112 -24.29 1.35 2.37
N GLY A 113 -23.09 0.81 2.52
CA GLY A 113 -22.03 1.35 3.39
C GLY A 113 -20.65 0.99 2.86
N ASP A 114 -19.77 2.00 2.83
CA ASP A 114 -18.33 1.93 2.55
C ASP A 114 -17.60 2.78 3.60
#